data_AF-A0A7J4EK90-F1
#
_entry.id   AF-A0A7J4EK90-F1
#
_cell.length_a   1.000
_cell.length_b   1.000
_cell.length_c   1.000
_cell.angle_alpha   90.00
_cell.angle_beta   90.00
_cell.angle_gamma   90.00
#
_symmetry.space_group_name_H-M   'P 1'
#
loop_
_entity.id
_entity.type
_entity.pdbx_description
1 polymer ?
#
loop_
_entity_poly.entity_id
_entity_poly.type
_entity_poly.pdbx_seq_one_letter_code
_entity_poly.pdbx_strand_id
1 'polypeptide(L)'
;MLHYNTPLNGVGSTLIACHNTQRKGIGVELNPKYVELTKKRFEKYGINTQSILNAKSANGISKINQRIICGDSLDLLNLIQEPIHYCVTSPPYHNILKNKGNGIRHDGSQKRQGVVYYSDHPNDLGNQKTFDKFLDLLQQVFYKVYKLLINGRYISVIISDFTVNKQEVDVHGCIIRKLHWRKEHQIKVFADVTQTRSVYGIC
;
A
#
# COMPACT_ATOMS: atom_id res chain seq x y z
N MET A 1 22.58 -1.85 2.01
CA MET A 1 21.55 -1.38 1.05
C MET A 1 20.18 -1.52 1.71
N LEU A 2 19.36 -0.46 1.73
CA LEU A 2 18.05 -0.47 2.41
C LEU A 2 17.00 -1.19 1.54
N HIS A 3 16.26 -2.12 2.14
CA HIS A 3 15.13 -2.83 1.50
C HIS A 3 13.81 -2.22 1.96
N TYR A 4 12.99 -1.81 0.98
CA TYR A 4 11.66 -1.23 1.17
C TYR A 4 10.60 -2.27 0.86
N ASN A 5 9.59 -2.40 1.73
CA ASN A 5 8.40 -3.19 1.45
C ASN A 5 7.18 -2.29 1.26
N THR A 6 6.34 -2.61 0.27
CA THR A 6 4.97 -2.11 0.15
C THR A 6 4.02 -3.30 -0.01
N PRO A 7 3.36 -3.76 1.08
CA PRO A 7 2.48 -4.93 1.02
C PRO A 7 1.25 -4.72 0.12
N LEU A 8 0.87 -3.46 -0.11
CA LEU A 8 -0.30 -3.07 -0.90
C LEU A 8 0.17 -2.11 -1.99
N ASN A 9 0.85 -2.65 -3.01
CA ASN A 9 1.63 -1.87 -3.98
C ASN A 9 0.78 -0.98 -4.90
N GLY A 10 -0.45 -1.40 -5.22
CA GLY A 10 -1.30 -0.72 -6.18
C GLY A 10 -0.58 -0.50 -7.51
N VAL A 11 -0.52 0.76 -7.94
CA VAL A 11 0.10 1.16 -9.21
C VAL A 11 1.64 1.29 -9.15
N GLY A 12 2.29 1.00 -8.03
CA GLY A 12 3.76 0.92 -7.96
C GLY A 12 4.51 2.25 -7.80
N SER A 13 3.84 3.33 -7.37
CA SER A 13 4.49 4.64 -7.15
C SER A 13 5.64 4.56 -6.14
N THR A 14 5.49 3.77 -5.07
CA THR A 14 6.53 3.54 -4.06
C THR A 14 7.77 2.88 -4.66
N LEU A 15 7.61 1.90 -5.55
CA LEU A 15 8.75 1.22 -6.19
C LEU A 15 9.49 2.14 -7.18
N ILE A 16 8.77 3.03 -7.87
CA ILE A 16 9.40 4.08 -8.70
C ILE A 16 10.19 5.05 -7.81
N ALA A 17 9.64 5.46 -6.66
CA ALA A 17 10.37 6.30 -5.72
C ALA A 17 11.63 5.58 -5.17
N CYS A 18 11.54 4.28 -4.88
CA CYS A 18 12.69 3.47 -4.49
C CYS A 18 13.75 3.47 -5.60
N HIS A 19 13.37 3.28 -6.86
CA HIS A 19 14.29 3.35 -8.00
C HIS A 19 14.98 4.72 -8.09
N ASN A 20 14.21 5.80 -8.08
CA ASN A 20 14.74 7.18 -8.19
C ASN A 20 15.70 7.51 -7.05
N THR A 21 15.48 6.93 -5.87
CA THR A 21 16.32 7.14 -4.68
C THR A 21 17.36 6.03 -4.48
N GLN A 22 17.62 5.24 -5.52
CA GLN A 22 18.66 4.22 -5.54
C GLN A 22 18.53 3.19 -4.39
N ARG A 23 17.29 2.79 -4.09
CA ARG A 23 16.94 1.80 -3.06
C ARG A 23 16.26 0.59 -3.67
N LYS A 24 16.45 -0.57 -3.03
CA LYS A 24 15.73 -1.79 -3.39
C LYS A 24 14.32 -1.74 -2.84
N GLY A 25 13.33 -1.97 -3.70
CA GLY A 25 11.92 -2.04 -3.32
C GLY A 25 11.32 -3.38 -3.68
N ILE A 26 10.49 -3.90 -2.79
CA ILE A 26 9.66 -5.09 -3.00
C ILE A 26 8.20 -4.65 -2.77
N GLY A 27 7.36 -4.86 -3.77
CA GLY A 27 5.92 -4.65 -3.68
C GLY A 27 5.18 -5.95 -3.84
N VAL A 28 4.12 -6.11 -3.04
CA VAL A 28 3.14 -7.19 -3.18
C VAL A 28 1.83 -6.55 -3.62
N GLU A 29 1.16 -7.15 -4.59
CA GLU A 29 -0.14 -6.69 -5.08
C GLU A 29 -1.04 -7.89 -5.32
N LEU A 30 -2.25 -7.82 -4.77
CA LEU A 30 -3.23 -8.89 -4.85
C LEU A 30 -3.82 -8.99 -6.27
N ASN A 31 -4.09 -7.85 -6.91
CA ASN A 31 -4.76 -7.83 -8.18
C ASN A 31 -3.75 -7.82 -9.36
N PRO A 32 -3.77 -8.86 -10.23
CA PRO A 32 -2.83 -8.96 -11.35
C PRO A 32 -2.90 -7.79 -12.34
N LYS A 33 -4.05 -7.12 -12.47
CA LYS A 33 -4.18 -5.94 -13.34
C LYS A 33 -3.30 -4.78 -12.87
N TYR A 34 -3.18 -4.58 -11.55
CA TYR A 34 -2.32 -3.54 -10.98
C TYR A 34 -0.84 -3.93 -11.02
N VAL A 35 -0.52 -5.22 -10.97
CA VAL A 35 0.82 -5.74 -11.25
C VAL A 35 1.24 -5.40 -12.68
N GLU A 36 0.38 -5.68 -13.67
CA GLU A 36 0.66 -5.35 -15.08
C GLU A 36 0.78 -3.84 -15.31
N LEU A 37 -0.07 -3.03 -14.66
CA LEU A 37 0.07 -1.58 -14.71
C LEU A 37 1.40 -1.09 -14.11
N THR A 38 1.84 -1.70 -13.01
CA THR A 38 3.15 -1.41 -12.40
C THR A 38 4.29 -1.74 -13.35
N LYS A 39 4.25 -2.90 -14.02
CA LYS A 39 5.27 -3.30 -15.03
C LYS A 39 5.33 -2.30 -16.21
N LYS A 40 4.18 -1.88 -16.74
CA LYS A 40 4.13 -0.85 -17.79
C LYS A 40 4.72 0.49 -17.33
N ARG A 41 4.47 0.88 -16.07
CA ARG A 41 5.10 2.08 -15.51
C ARG A 41 6.61 1.91 -15.40
N PHE A 42 7.08 0.75 -14.95
CA PHE A 42 8.51 0.46 -14.87
C PHE A 42 9.21 0.65 -16.22
N GLU A 43 8.63 0.14 -17.31
CA GLU A 43 9.14 0.36 -18.67
C GLU A 43 9.27 1.86 -19.00
N LYS A 44 8.23 2.65 -18.69
CA LYS A 44 8.23 4.11 -18.91
C LYS A 44 9.34 4.82 -18.13
N TYR A 45 9.69 4.34 -16.94
CA TYR A 45 10.73 4.93 -16.10
C TYR A 45 12.11 4.29 -16.30
N GLY A 46 12.29 3.42 -17.31
CA GLY A 46 13.57 2.75 -17.57
C GLY A 46 13.95 1.69 -16.53
N ILE A 47 12.99 1.26 -15.71
CA ILE A 47 13.16 0.19 -14.72
C ILE A 47 12.99 -1.14 -15.46
N ASN A 48 14.10 -1.79 -15.78
CA ASN A 48 14.09 -3.02 -16.58
C ASN A 48 13.35 -4.15 -15.84
N THR A 49 12.34 -4.75 -16.47
CA THR A 49 11.54 -5.85 -15.93
C THR A 49 12.35 -7.12 -15.64
N GLN A 50 13.46 -7.38 -16.35
CA GLN A 50 14.37 -8.49 -16.06
C GLN A 50 15.01 -8.38 -14.66
N SER A 51 15.20 -7.15 -14.15
CA SER A 51 15.75 -6.91 -12.80
C SER A 51 14.80 -7.32 -11.68
N ILE A 52 13.51 -7.50 -11.99
CA ILE A 52 12.48 -8.01 -11.07
C ILE A 52 12.65 -9.52 -10.86
N LEU A 53 13.13 -10.25 -11.87
CA LEU A 53 13.04 -11.72 -11.88
C LEU A 53 14.34 -12.44 -11.50
N ASN A 54 15.52 -11.92 -11.83
CA ASN A 54 16.79 -12.55 -11.43
C ASN A 54 17.95 -11.56 -11.56
N ALA A 55 18.52 -11.12 -10.44
CA ALA A 55 19.69 -10.26 -10.43
C ALA A 55 20.92 -10.97 -9.86
N LYS A 56 21.49 -11.88 -10.64
CA LYS A 56 22.93 -12.10 -10.60
C LYS A 56 23.50 -11.27 -11.76
N SER A 57 23.96 -10.05 -11.47
CA SER A 57 24.62 -9.19 -12.46
C SER A 57 26.03 -9.70 -12.71
N ALA A 58 26.37 -10.02 -13.97
CA ALA A 58 27.66 -10.55 -14.37
C ALA A 58 28.82 -9.52 -14.30
N ASN A 59 28.53 -8.23 -14.15
CA ASN A 59 29.54 -7.15 -14.30
C ASN A 59 29.68 -6.20 -13.09
N GLY A 60 29.51 -6.70 -11.85
CA GLY A 60 29.95 -6.00 -10.63
C GLY A 60 29.21 -4.71 -10.22
N ILE A 61 28.45 -4.08 -11.11
CA ILE A 61 27.52 -3.00 -10.76
C ILE A 61 26.18 -3.63 -10.40
N SER A 62 25.84 -3.59 -9.11
CA SER A 62 24.53 -4.02 -8.61
C SER A 62 23.43 -3.17 -9.25
N LYS A 63 22.82 -3.68 -10.32
CA LYS A 63 21.60 -3.12 -10.90
C LYS A 63 20.57 -3.07 -9.77
N ILE A 64 20.08 -1.89 -9.45
CA ILE A 64 19.13 -1.71 -8.35
C ILE A 64 17.81 -2.34 -8.75
N ASN A 65 17.39 -3.37 -8.00
CA ASN A 65 16.21 -4.16 -8.33
C ASN A 65 14.98 -3.58 -7.64
N GLN A 66 13.96 -3.29 -8.44
CA GLN A 66 12.58 -3.23 -7.96
C GLN A 66 11.95 -4.59 -8.21
N ARG A 67 11.20 -5.13 -7.25
CA ARG A 67 10.50 -6.40 -7.39
C ARG A 67 9.02 -6.19 -7.16
N ILE A 68 8.18 -6.65 -8.09
CA ILE A 68 6.73 -6.68 -7.93
C ILE A 68 6.28 -8.14 -7.94
N ILE A 69 5.54 -8.54 -6.91
CA ILE A 69 5.03 -9.90 -6.70
C ILE A 69 3.51 -9.82 -6.77
N CYS A 70 2.90 -10.63 -7.63
CA CYS A 70 1.46 -10.85 -7.61
C CYS A 70 1.14 -11.85 -6.50
N GLY A 71 0.43 -11.45 -5.46
CA GLY A 71 0.17 -12.32 -4.33
C GLY A 71 -0.60 -11.64 -3.20
N ASP A 72 -1.07 -12.45 -2.26
CA ASP A 72 -1.79 -11.97 -1.08
C ASP A 72 -0.79 -11.49 -0.01
N SER A 73 -1.03 -10.29 0.53
CA SER A 73 -0.27 -9.75 1.65
C SER A 73 -0.32 -10.60 2.91
N LEU A 74 -1.36 -11.41 3.11
CA LEU A 74 -1.40 -12.38 4.21
C LEU A 74 -0.33 -13.48 4.08
N ASP A 75 0.19 -13.69 2.87
CA ASP A 75 1.21 -14.68 2.53
C ASP A 75 2.63 -14.10 2.46
N LEU A 76 2.83 -12.87 2.95
CA LEU A 76 4.12 -12.15 2.87
C LEU A 76 5.34 -12.95 3.33
N LEU A 77 5.18 -13.81 4.35
CA LEU A 77 6.29 -14.61 4.88
C LEU A 77 6.76 -15.73 3.93
N ASN A 78 5.90 -16.18 3.02
CA ASN A 78 6.25 -17.12 1.97
C ASN A 78 6.77 -16.39 0.73
N LEU A 79 6.20 -15.23 0.43
CA LEU A 79 6.56 -14.40 -0.74
C LEU A 79 7.89 -13.66 -0.59
N ILE A 80 8.29 -13.34 0.65
CA ILE A 80 9.50 -12.57 0.96
C ILE A 80 10.27 -13.31 2.04
N GLN A 81 11.43 -13.84 1.67
CA GLN A 81 12.31 -14.59 2.58
C GLN A 81 13.48 -13.76 3.13
N GLU A 82 13.57 -12.50 2.72
CA GLU A 82 14.65 -11.59 3.11
C GLU A 82 14.16 -10.51 4.09
N PRO A 83 14.97 -10.11 5.08
CA PRO A 83 14.59 -9.09 6.03
C PRO A 83 14.46 -7.72 5.36
N ILE A 84 13.48 -6.93 5.84
CA ILE A 84 13.21 -5.59 5.33
C ILE A 84 13.68 -4.53 6.32
N HIS A 85 14.12 -3.39 5.79
CA HIS A 85 14.70 -2.31 6.60
C HIS A 85 13.69 -1.19 6.87
N TYR A 86 12.62 -1.13 6.08
CA TYR A 86 11.56 -0.14 6.18
C TYR A 86 10.33 -0.61 5.40
N CYS A 87 9.15 -0.29 5.90
CA CYS A 87 7.90 -0.47 5.17
C CYS A 87 7.21 0.88 5.03
N VAL A 88 6.72 1.19 3.83
CA VAL A 88 5.83 2.32 3.59
C VAL A 88 4.68 1.87 2.72
N THR A 89 3.45 2.19 3.14
CA THR A 89 2.26 1.79 2.39
C THR A 89 1.10 2.74 2.62
N SER A 90 0.24 2.82 1.61
CA SER A 90 -1.04 3.50 1.67
C SER A 90 -2.13 2.44 1.46
N PRO A 91 -2.68 1.84 2.53
CA PRO A 91 -3.68 0.79 2.40
C PRO A 91 -4.93 1.34 1.68
N PRO A 92 -5.71 0.48 1.00
CA PRO A 92 -6.95 0.92 0.39
C PRO A 92 -7.92 1.38 1.49
N TYR A 93 -8.74 2.36 1.15
CA TYR A 93 -9.75 2.87 2.05
C TYR A 93 -10.95 1.91 2.13
N HIS A 94 -11.47 1.68 3.34
CA HIS A 94 -12.59 0.77 3.56
C HIS A 94 -13.86 1.26 2.84
N ASN A 95 -14.35 0.45 1.91
CA ASN A 95 -15.69 0.57 1.31
C ASN A 95 -15.99 1.97 0.72
N ILE A 96 -14.97 2.70 0.23
CA ILE A 96 -15.18 4.10 -0.17
C ILE A 96 -16.17 4.25 -1.33
N LEU A 97 -16.36 3.29 -2.25
CA LEU A 97 -17.42 3.30 -3.25
C LEU A 97 -17.71 1.89 -3.81
N LYS A 98 -18.65 1.15 -3.23
CA LYS A 98 -19.49 0.20 -4.00
C LYS A 98 -20.55 0.94 -4.82
N ASN A 99 -20.24 2.13 -5.33
CA ASN A 99 -21.15 2.84 -6.23
C ASN A 99 -20.94 2.27 -7.63
N LYS A 100 -21.82 1.36 -8.03
CA LYS A 100 -22.05 0.99 -9.45
C LYS A 100 -22.58 2.17 -10.30
N GLY A 101 -22.68 3.37 -9.73
CA GLY A 101 -23.08 4.56 -10.45
C GLY A 101 -21.91 5.09 -11.24
N ASN A 102 -22.05 5.17 -12.57
CA ASN A 102 -21.22 6.00 -13.43
C ASN A 102 -21.06 7.36 -12.75
N GLY A 103 -19.85 7.67 -12.27
CA GLY A 103 -19.53 8.89 -11.55
C GLY A 103 -19.53 10.10 -12.49
N ILE A 104 -20.68 10.42 -13.07
CA ILE A 104 -20.96 11.67 -13.76
C ILE A 104 -21.71 12.53 -12.73
N ARG A 105 -21.03 13.53 -12.18
CA ARG A 105 -21.74 14.67 -11.59
C ARG A 105 -22.47 15.37 -12.74
N HIS A 106 -23.69 15.87 -12.49
CA HIS A 106 -24.52 16.59 -13.48
C HIS A 106 -23.79 17.77 -14.18
N ASP A 107 -22.65 18.22 -13.66
CA ASP A 107 -21.87 19.36 -14.15
C ASP A 107 -20.66 18.97 -15.04
N GLY A 108 -20.40 17.68 -15.28
CA GLY A 108 -19.34 17.22 -16.19
C GLY A 108 -17.90 17.58 -15.80
N SER A 109 -17.69 18.21 -14.63
CA SER A 109 -16.43 18.90 -14.30
C SER A 109 -15.37 18.03 -13.64
N GLN A 110 -15.72 16.83 -13.14
CA GLN A 110 -14.74 15.90 -12.57
C GLN A 110 -15.11 14.43 -12.82
N LYS A 111 -14.35 13.77 -13.71
CA LYS A 111 -14.26 12.30 -13.68
C LYS A 111 -13.59 11.92 -12.37
N ARG A 112 -14.31 11.29 -11.44
CA ARG A 112 -13.65 10.56 -10.34
C ARG A 112 -12.82 9.45 -10.98
N GLN A 113 -11.51 9.67 -11.12
CA GLN A 113 -10.53 8.62 -11.39
C GLN A 113 -10.35 7.77 -10.12
N GLY A 114 -11.42 7.12 -9.70
CA GLY A 114 -11.43 6.17 -8.60
C GLY A 114 -12.20 4.97 -9.06
N VAL A 115 -11.52 4.03 -9.71
CA VAL A 115 -12.05 2.66 -9.79
C VAL A 115 -11.90 2.10 -8.38
N VAL A 116 -13.00 2.03 -7.63
CA VAL A 116 -13.01 1.67 -6.19
C VAL A 116 -13.35 0.19 -5.95
N TYR A 117 -13.32 -0.60 -7.02
CA TYR A 117 -13.50 -2.04 -6.95
C TYR A 117 -12.19 -2.71 -7.39
N TYR A 118 -11.46 -3.25 -6.40
CA TYR A 118 -10.18 -3.89 -6.64
C TYR A 118 -10.37 -5.35 -7.06
N SER A 119 -11.18 -6.17 -6.37
CA SER A 119 -11.45 -7.58 -6.75
C SER A 119 -12.57 -8.26 -5.93
N ASP A 120 -13.12 -9.40 -6.36
CA ASP A 120 -13.99 -10.24 -5.50
C ASP A 120 -13.21 -11.09 -4.47
N HIS A 121 -11.89 -10.87 -4.34
CA HIS A 121 -11.07 -11.69 -3.47
C HIS A 121 -11.47 -11.49 -1.99
N PRO A 122 -11.63 -12.56 -1.19
CA PRO A 122 -12.08 -12.45 0.20
C PRO A 122 -11.15 -11.62 1.09
N ASN A 123 -9.85 -11.61 0.74
CA ASN A 123 -8.81 -10.86 1.45
C ASN A 123 -8.55 -9.47 0.83
N ASP A 124 -9.43 -8.99 -0.05
CA ASP A 124 -9.37 -7.62 -0.53
C ASP A 124 -9.77 -6.65 0.60
N LEU A 125 -8.79 -5.90 1.11
CA LEU A 125 -8.97 -4.93 2.18
C LEU A 125 -10.04 -3.89 1.85
N GLY A 126 -10.14 -3.44 0.60
CA GLY A 126 -11.11 -2.44 0.19
C GLY A 126 -12.56 -2.93 0.24
N ASN A 127 -12.76 -4.25 0.19
CA ASN A 127 -14.07 -4.89 0.04
C ASN A 127 -14.64 -5.53 1.31
N GLN A 128 -13.98 -5.34 2.45
CA GLN A 128 -14.49 -5.84 3.74
C GLN A 128 -15.85 -5.24 4.08
N LYS A 129 -16.75 -6.07 4.64
CA LYS A 129 -18.16 -5.68 4.90
C LYS A 129 -18.31 -4.68 6.03
N THR A 130 -17.40 -4.70 6.99
CA THR A 130 -17.43 -3.84 8.18
C THR A 130 -16.05 -3.23 8.41
N PHE A 131 -16.04 -2.05 9.03
CA PHE A 131 -14.80 -1.35 9.35
C PHE A 131 -13.93 -2.16 10.31
N ASP A 132 -14.53 -2.89 11.26
CA ASP A 132 -13.77 -3.79 12.14
C ASP A 132 -13.06 -4.91 11.38
N LYS A 133 -13.72 -5.53 10.40
CA LYS A 133 -13.09 -6.56 9.55
C LYS A 133 -11.96 -6.00 8.71
N PHE A 134 -12.12 -4.76 8.23
CA PHE A 134 -11.02 -4.03 7.59
C PHE A 134 -9.83 -3.85 8.53
N LEU A 135 -10.07 -3.37 9.76
CA LEU A 135 -9.01 -3.19 10.76
C LEU A 135 -8.35 -4.52 11.15
N ASP A 136 -9.12 -5.60 11.30
CA ASP A 136 -8.61 -6.95 11.60
C ASP A 136 -7.70 -7.47 10.49
N LEU A 137 -8.13 -7.34 9.23
CA LEU A 137 -7.35 -7.78 8.09
C LEU A 137 -6.08 -6.92 7.92
N LEU A 138 -6.20 -5.60 8.12
CA LEU A 138 -5.06 -4.69 8.07
C LEU A 138 -4.03 -5.01 9.16
N GLN A 139 -4.50 -5.32 10.37
CA GLN A 139 -3.66 -5.78 11.47
C GLN A 139 -2.91 -7.07 11.11
N GLN A 140 -3.58 -8.04 10.48
CA GLN A 140 -2.94 -9.28 10.05
C GLN A 140 -1.83 -9.03 9.03
N VAL A 141 -2.07 -8.17 8.03
CA VAL A 141 -1.05 -7.78 7.05
C VAL A 141 0.14 -7.12 7.75
N PHE A 142 -0.10 -6.14 8.63
CA PHE A 142 0.98 -5.49 9.35
C PHE A 142 1.73 -6.42 10.31
N TYR A 143 1.08 -7.43 10.86
CA TYR A 143 1.76 -8.47 11.65
C TYR A 143 2.75 -9.27 10.80
N LYS A 144 2.42 -9.57 9.53
CA LYS A 144 3.37 -10.22 8.61
C LYS A 144 4.53 -9.30 8.26
N VAL A 145 4.26 -8.02 7.98
CA VAL A 145 5.31 -7.00 7.77
C VAL A 145 6.24 -6.90 8.98
N TYR A 146 5.68 -6.85 10.19
CA TYR A 146 6.42 -6.82 11.44
C TYR A 146 7.41 -7.99 11.56
N LYS A 147 6.98 -9.20 11.20
CA LYS A 147 7.83 -10.40 11.23
C LYS A 147 8.99 -10.37 10.23
N LEU A 148 8.86 -9.62 9.13
CA LEU A 148 9.95 -9.40 8.16
C LEU A 148 10.89 -8.25 8.56
N LEU A 149 10.44 -7.37 9.45
CA LEU A 149 11.10 -6.10 9.75
C LEU A 149 12.25 -6.30 10.74
N ILE A 150 13.44 -5.80 10.39
CA ILE A 150 14.59 -5.81 11.29
C ILE A 150 14.26 -5.02 12.57
N ASN A 151 14.71 -5.52 13.72
CA ASN A 151 14.55 -4.86 15.03
C ASN A 151 14.96 -3.38 14.99
N GLY A 152 14.13 -2.53 15.58
CA GLY A 152 14.32 -1.08 15.62
C GLY A 152 14.00 -0.32 14.32
N ARG A 153 13.48 -1.00 13.28
CA ARG A 153 12.99 -0.36 12.06
C ARG A 153 11.51 -0.01 12.14
N TYR A 154 11.02 0.68 11.12
CA TYR A 154 9.75 1.38 11.15
C TYR A 154 8.81 0.96 10.03
N ILE A 155 7.52 1.01 10.32
CA ILE A 155 6.43 0.96 9.34
C ILE A 155 5.80 2.34 9.28
N SER A 156 5.72 2.92 8.08
CA SER A 156 5.00 4.16 7.79
C SER A 156 3.69 3.85 7.08
N VAL A 157 2.58 4.16 7.72
CA VAL A 157 1.24 3.97 7.15
C VAL A 157 0.68 5.33 6.76
N ILE A 158 0.40 5.52 5.48
CA ILE A 158 -0.14 6.78 4.93
C ILE A 158 -1.63 6.58 4.67
N ILE A 159 -2.48 7.25 5.43
CA ILE A 159 -3.94 7.12 5.30
C ILE A 159 -4.60 8.43 5.74
N SER A 160 -5.75 8.81 5.17
CA SER A 160 -6.58 9.89 5.72
C SER A 160 -7.66 9.31 6.64
N ASP A 161 -8.20 10.15 7.53
CA ASP A 161 -9.51 9.84 8.13
C ASP A 161 -10.59 9.88 7.04
N PHE A 162 -11.57 9.00 7.17
CA PHE A 162 -12.64 8.88 6.20
C PHE A 162 -13.96 8.51 6.85
N THR A 163 -15.01 8.69 6.06
CA THR A 163 -16.37 8.43 6.51
C THR A 163 -16.71 6.94 6.42
N VAL A 164 -17.18 6.36 7.52
CA VAL A 164 -17.80 5.03 7.57
C VAL A 164 -19.26 5.22 7.95
N ASN A 165 -20.19 4.66 7.16
CA ASN A 165 -21.63 4.78 7.40
C ASN A 165 -22.12 6.23 7.61
N LYS A 166 -21.59 7.17 6.80
CA LYS A 166 -21.87 8.62 6.88
C LYS A 166 -21.36 9.33 8.14
N GLN A 167 -20.54 8.67 8.96
CA GLN A 167 -19.88 9.29 10.11
C GLN A 167 -18.37 9.33 9.90
N GLU A 168 -17.75 10.46 10.24
CA GLU A 168 -16.29 10.60 10.23
C GLU A 168 -15.67 9.73 11.32
N VAL A 169 -14.58 9.05 10.99
CA VAL A 169 -13.89 8.13 11.90
C VAL A 169 -12.43 8.54 12.02
N ASP A 170 -11.92 8.58 13.25
CA ASP A 170 -10.48 8.64 13.58
C ASP A 170 -9.82 7.31 13.20
N VAL A 171 -9.57 7.13 11.91
CA VAL A 171 -8.97 5.92 11.35
C VAL A 171 -7.53 5.79 11.81
N HIS A 172 -6.82 6.91 11.92
CA HIS A 172 -5.46 6.97 12.46
C HIS A 172 -5.37 6.35 13.84
N GLY A 173 -6.14 6.86 14.79
CA GLY A 173 -6.15 6.36 16.15
C GLY A 173 -6.67 4.92 16.20
N CYS A 174 -7.61 4.53 15.34
CA CYS A 174 -8.04 3.13 15.26
C CYS A 174 -6.89 2.19 14.87
N ILE A 175 -6.11 2.55 13.84
CA ILE A 175 -4.93 1.78 13.42
C ILE A 175 -3.88 1.76 14.53
N ILE A 176 -3.57 2.90 15.14
CA ILE A 176 -2.61 2.98 16.25
C ILE A 176 -3.05 2.05 17.38
N ARG A 177 -4.30 2.16 17.86
CA ARG A 177 -4.85 1.30 18.93
C ARG A 177 -4.77 -0.18 18.56
N LYS A 178 -5.08 -0.54 17.32
CA LYS A 178 -5.01 -1.93 16.81
C LYS A 178 -3.58 -2.47 16.71
N LEU A 179 -2.58 -1.61 16.57
CA LEU A 179 -1.17 -1.99 16.36
C LEU A 179 -0.26 -1.78 17.58
N HIS A 180 -0.69 -1.01 18.59
CA HIS A 180 0.11 -0.60 19.76
C HIS A 180 0.55 -1.74 20.70
N TRP A 181 0.06 -2.96 20.52
CA TRP A 181 0.33 -4.11 21.39
C TRP A 181 1.73 -4.75 21.22
N ARG A 182 2.59 -4.24 20.32
CA ARG A 182 3.93 -4.78 20.05
C ARG A 182 5.01 -3.72 20.28
N LYS A 183 5.63 -3.71 21.47
CA LYS A 183 6.60 -2.70 21.93
C LYS A 183 7.99 -2.77 21.27
N GLU A 184 8.26 -3.78 20.43
CA GLU A 184 9.61 -4.07 19.93
C GLU A 184 10.01 -3.23 18.70
N HIS A 185 9.05 -2.63 17.99
CA HIS A 185 9.29 -1.81 16.78
C HIS A 185 8.36 -0.59 16.73
N GLN A 186 8.83 0.49 16.12
CA GLN A 186 8.10 1.76 16.06
C GLN A 186 7.21 1.83 14.81
N ILE A 187 5.89 1.86 15.00
CA ILE A 187 4.92 2.11 13.93
C ILE A 187 4.60 3.60 13.91
N LYS A 188 4.72 4.21 12.73
CA LYS A 188 4.41 5.63 12.50
C LYS A 188 3.24 5.70 11.52
N VAL A 189 2.14 6.30 11.95
CA VAL A 189 0.96 6.53 11.10
C VAL A 189 0.95 8.01 10.72
N PHE A 190 0.82 8.30 9.44
CA PHE A 190 0.86 9.64 8.86
C PHE A 190 -0.46 9.95 8.16
N ALA A 191 -0.98 11.15 8.40
CA ALA A 191 -2.12 11.68 7.70
C ALA A 191 -1.78 12.03 6.26
N ASP A 192 -2.53 11.47 5.32
CA ASP A 192 -2.59 11.98 3.96
C ASP A 192 -3.46 13.25 3.94
N VAL A 193 -2.79 14.41 3.92
CA VAL A 193 -3.43 15.73 3.91
C VAL A 193 -3.84 16.19 2.50
N THR A 194 -3.58 15.40 1.45
CA THR A 194 -3.96 15.79 0.09
C THR A 194 -5.47 15.70 -0.17
N GLN A 195 -6.23 15.05 0.73
CA GLN A 195 -7.68 14.94 0.67
C GLN A 195 -8.42 15.79 1.71
N THR A 196 -7.78 16.76 2.35
CA THR A 196 -8.53 17.75 3.15
C THR A 196 -9.46 18.52 2.21
N ARG A 197 -10.73 18.11 2.18
CA ARG A 197 -11.81 19.04 1.89
C ARG A 197 -11.60 20.21 2.84
N SER A 198 -11.60 21.41 2.32
CA SER A 198 -11.78 22.63 3.09
C SER A 198 -13.09 22.53 3.87
N VAL A 199 -13.02 21.94 5.06
CA VAL A 199 -14.10 21.93 6.06
C VAL A 199 -13.52 22.41 7.39
N TYR A 200 -12.69 23.45 7.32
CA TYR A 200 -12.51 24.35 8.46
C TYR A 200 -13.19 25.66 8.09
N GLY A 201 -14.51 25.65 8.20
CA GLY A 201 -15.25 26.87 8.53
C GLY A 201 -14.94 27.15 9.99
N ILE A 202 -13.99 28.05 10.24
CA ILE A 202 -13.76 28.62 11.56
C ILE A 202 -15.03 29.40 11.91
N CYS A 203 -15.63 29.08 13.06
CA CYS A 203 -16.74 29.83 13.66
C CYS A 203 -16.37 31.29 13.91
#